data_AF-A0A6G1X5V6-F1
#
_entry.id   AF-A0A6G1X5V6-F1
#
_cell.length_a   1.000
_cell.length_b   1.000
_cell.length_c   1.000
_cell.angle_alpha   90.00
_cell.angle_beta   90.00
_cell.angle_gamma   90.00
#
_symmetry.space_group_name_H-M   'P 1'
#
loop_
_entity.id
_entity.type
_entity.pdbx_description
1 polymer ?
#
loop_
_entity_poly.entity_id
_entity_poly.type
_entity_poly.pdbx_seq_one_letter_code
_entity_poly.pdbx_strand_id
1 'polypeptide(L)' 'MPSKKELEQEIAQLKMDYIRIQGDLDKMESVGGNVSSLEKTLERMEQQLSTLREKLANATE' A
#
# COMPACT_ATOMS: atom_id res chain seq x y z
N MET A 1 18.58 -8.07 -8.49
CA MET A 1 17.14 -7.70 -8.51
C MET A 1 16.46 -8.52 -7.43
N PRO A 2 15.46 -7.98 -6.71
CA PRO A 2 14.66 -8.78 -5.79
C PRO A 2 14.03 -9.95 -6.56
N SER A 3 13.97 -11.10 -5.93
CA SER A 3 13.29 -12.28 -6.46
C SER A 3 11.78 -12.05 -6.53
N LYS A 4 11.11 -12.81 -7.40
CA LYS A 4 9.65 -12.80 -7.51
C LYS A 4 8.96 -12.96 -6.14
N LYS A 5 9.48 -13.87 -5.30
CA LYS A 5 8.96 -14.14 -3.97
C LYS A 5 9.11 -12.95 -3.02
N GLU A 6 10.25 -12.25 -3.06
CA GLU A 6 10.46 -11.05 -2.24
C GLU A 6 9.50 -9.92 -2.65
N LEU A 7 9.26 -9.73 -3.95
CA LEU A 7 8.28 -8.77 -4.46
C LEU A 7 6.85 -9.13 -4.04
N GLU A 8 6.47 -10.40 -4.09
CA GLU A 8 5.16 -10.87 -3.62
C GLU A 8 4.98 -10.65 -2.11
N GLN A 9 6.03 -10.89 -1.32
CA GLN A 9 6.03 -10.63 0.12
C GLN A 9 5.89 -9.13 0.43
N GLU A 10 6.64 -8.28 -0.28
CA GLU A 10 6.57 -6.83 -0.11
C GLU A 10 5.17 -6.30 -0.49
N ILE A 11 4.59 -6.78 -1.58
CA ILE A 11 3.21 -6.48 -1.98
C ILE A 11 2.22 -6.91 -0.90
N ALA A 12 2.38 -8.12 -0.34
CA ALA A 12 1.49 -8.62 0.70
C ALA A 12 1.57 -7.76 1.96
N GLN A 13 2.78 -7.41 2.40
CA GLN A 13 3.00 -6.53 3.53
C GLN A 13 2.37 -5.14 3.31
N LEU A 14 2.64 -4.53 2.15
CA LEU A 14 2.10 -3.22 1.80
C LEU A 14 0.56 -3.20 1.80
N LYS A 15 -0.08 -4.28 1.34
CA LYS A 15 -1.54 -4.44 1.40
C LYS A 15 -2.08 -4.55 2.83
N MET A 16 -1.37 -5.28 3.71
CA MET A 16 -1.78 -5.37 5.12
C MET A 16 -1.72 -3.99 5.79
N ASP A 17 -0.65 -3.24 5.53
CA ASP A 17 -0.52 -1.88 6.03
C ASP A 17 -1.60 -0.95 5.45
N TYR A 18 -1.95 -1.11 4.16
CA TYR A 18 -2.98 -0.32 3.51
C TYR A 18 -4.33 -0.51 4.20
N ILE A 19 -4.73 -1.77 4.46
CA ILE A 19 -5.98 -2.10 5.15
C ILE A 19 -6.00 -1.48 6.56
N ARG A 20 -4.88 -1.51 7.27
CA ARG A 20 -4.78 -0.90 8.61
C ARG A 20 -4.97 0.62 8.54
N ILE A 21 -4.28 1.30 7.62
CA ILE A 21 -4.39 2.75 7.45
C ILE A 21 -5.80 3.15 7.01
N GLN A 22 -6.44 2.36 6.16
CA GLN A 22 -7.84 2.59 5.79
C GLN A 22 -8.77 2.45 7.00
N GLY A 23 -8.55 1.46 7.87
CA GLY A 23 -9.31 1.37 9.12
C GLY A 23 -9.06 2.54 10.09
N ASP A 24 -7.85 3.09 10.10
CA ASP A 24 -7.51 4.28 10.87
C ASP A 24 -8.14 5.55 10.25
N LEU A 25 -8.25 5.60 8.92
CA LEU A 25 -8.95 6.64 8.16
C LEU A 25 -10.43 6.68 8.55
N ASP A 26 -11.13 5.55 8.42
CA ASP A 26 -12.56 5.43 8.73
C ASP A 26 -12.86 5.87 10.18
N LYS A 27 -12.00 5.47 11.12
CA LYS A 27 -12.08 5.90 12.52
C LYS A 27 -11.87 7.41 12.66
N MET A 28 -10.87 7.97 12.00
CA MET A 28 -10.58 9.39 12.04
C MET A 28 -11.72 10.23 11.45
N GLU A 29 -12.31 9.79 10.34
CA GLU A 29 -13.50 10.41 9.76
C GLU A 29 -14.68 10.35 10.73
N SER A 30 -14.89 9.22 11.41
CA SER A 30 -16.02 9.04 12.35
C SER A 30 -15.99 10.02 13.53
N VAL A 31 -14.80 10.49 13.92
CA VAL A 31 -14.63 11.48 15.00
C VAL A 31 -14.52 12.92 14.47
N GLY A 32 -14.70 13.14 13.17
CA GLY A 32 -14.58 14.44 12.51
C GLY A 32 -13.13 14.97 12.48
N GLY A 33 -12.15 14.07 12.57
CA GLY A 33 -10.73 14.41 12.55
C GLY A 33 -10.22 14.72 11.13
N ASN A 34 -9.01 15.30 11.06
CA ASN A 34 -8.37 15.59 9.79
C ASN A 34 -7.77 14.30 9.18
N VAL A 35 -8.24 13.95 7.99
CA VAL A 35 -7.84 12.73 7.29
C VAL A 35 -6.83 12.92 6.16
N SER A 36 -6.50 14.17 5.81
CA SER A 36 -5.65 14.48 4.66
C SER A 36 -4.28 13.82 4.69
N SER A 37 -3.71 13.60 5.89
CA SER A 37 -2.44 12.89 6.03
C SER A 37 -2.56 11.39 5.72
N LEU A 38 -3.67 10.78 6.13
CA LEU A 38 -3.95 9.36 5.91
C LEU A 38 -4.28 9.11 4.44
N GLU A 39 -5.09 9.97 3.82
CA GLU A 39 -5.38 9.92 2.37
C GLU A 39 -4.10 10.00 1.53
N LYS A 40 -3.24 11.00 1.79
CA LYS A 40 -1.94 11.12 1.12
C LYS A 40 -1.04 9.90 1.35
N THR A 41 -1.20 9.22 2.48
CA THR A 41 -0.45 8.00 2.76
C THR A 41 -0.97 6.86 1.90
N LEU A 42 -2.29 6.68 1.81
CA LEU A 42 -2.91 5.68 0.95
C LEU A 42 -2.55 5.90 -0.53
N GLU A 43 -2.59 7.14 -1.03
CA GLU A 43 -2.18 7.47 -2.40
C GLU A 43 -0.73 7.05 -2.69
N ARG A 44 0.20 7.32 -1.76
CA ARG A 44 1.60 6.90 -1.91
C ARG A 44 1.73 5.38 -1.92
N MET A 45 0.96 4.69 -1.08
CA MET A 45 0.97 3.23 -1.04
C MET A 45 0.42 2.63 -2.34
N GLU A 46 -0.58 3.24 -2.97
CA GLU A 46 -1.09 2.81 -4.27
C GLU A 46 -0.05 2.94 -5.38
N GLN A 47 0.68 4.06 -5.41
CA GLN A 47 1.79 4.25 -6.33
C GLN A 47 2.88 3.19 -6.13
N GLN A 48 3.27 2.94 -4.87
CA GLN A 48 4.24 1.90 -4.52
C GLN A 48 3.75 0.51 -4.95
N LEU A 49 2.48 0.20 -4.72
CA LEU A 49 1.87 -1.08 -5.11
C LEU A 49 1.88 -1.26 -6.64
N SER A 50 1.60 -0.21 -7.41
CA SER A 50 1.71 -0.24 -8.87
C SER A 50 3.13 -0.55 -9.30
N THR A 51 4.11 0.18 -8.77
CA THR A 51 5.53 -0.04 -9.08
C THR A 51 5.99 -1.46 -8.74
N LEU A 52 5.57 -2.00 -7.59
CA LEU A 52 5.93 -3.37 -7.21
C LEU A 52 5.29 -4.41 -8.14
N ARG A 53 4.04 -4.20 -8.57
CA ARG A 53 3.36 -5.07 -9.54
C ARG A 53 4.02 -5.05 -10.90
N GLU A 54 4.45 -3.88 -11.37
CA GLU A 54 5.22 -3.74 -12.61
C GLU A 54 6.55 -4.47 -12.53
N LYS A 55 7.29 -4.29 -11.42
CA LYS A 55 8.53 -5.05 -11.17
C LYS A 55 8.29 -6.55 -11.12
N LEU A 56 7.20 -6.99 -10.48
CA LEU A 56 6.84 -8.40 -10.40
C LEU A 56 6.54 -8.98 -11.78
N ALA A 57 5.79 -8.25 -12.61
CA ALA A 57 5.49 -8.66 -13.98
C ALA A 57 6.77 -8.78 -14.82
N ASN A 58 7.68 -7.81 -14.71
CA ASN A 58 8.97 -7.82 -15.42
C ASN A 58 9.96 -8.86 -14.87
N ALA A 59 9.82 -9.28 -13.62
CA ALA A 59 10.63 -10.34 -13.01
C ALA A 59 10.16 -11.77 -13.37
N THR A 60 9.16 -11.89 -14.26
CA THR A 60 8.60 -13.18 -14.68
C THR A 60 9.22 -13.75 -15.97
N GLU A 61 10.41 -13.28 -16.37
CA GLU A 61 11.19 -13.81 -17.50
C GLU A 61 12.36 -14.70 -17.05
#